data_AF-A0A6H9I0Z6-F1
#
_entry.id   AF-A0A6H9I0Z6-F1
#
_cell.length_a   1.000
_cell.length_b   1.000
_cell.length_c   1.000
_cell.angle_alpha   90.00
_cell.angle_beta   90.00
_cell.angle_gamma   90.00
#
_symmetry.space_group_name_H-M   'P 1'
#
loop_
_entity.id
_entity.type
_entity.pdbx_description
1 polymer ?
#
loop_
_entity_poly.entity_id
_entity_poly.type
_entity_poly.pdbx_seq_one_letter_code
_entity_poly.pdbx_strand_id
1 'polypeptide(L)'
;MSKRLPTGLYALTPDTLDDDWPAMAVSAAIRGGASAVQYRNKVADAAQRLRQAERLARICREAGALFIVNDTVELAKAVGADGLHIGRDDGDPATVRAALGAQPILGVSCYDSFERALAVRGIADYVAFGSVFVSAVKPGAVRAPLELFGRAHEAGMHAVAIGGIDAGNAHEVARAGARVVTAAMPFPVAGAQQIVDAILGRVTERTRLVMVSHVTSPTGLVLPVERLVAALEPRGVRVFVDGAHAPGMVATLNLSTLGASYYTANCHKWICSPKGGAFLYVRRDRQEGFRPLVLSNHAEKPKAGRSPFLTEFEFVGTADY
;
A
#
# COMPACT_ATOMS: atom_id res chain seq x y z
N MET A 1 12.87 19.85 -9.73
CA MET A 1 12.36 19.22 -8.48
C MET A 1 13.06 17.89 -8.33
N SER A 2 13.57 17.56 -7.14
CA SER A 2 14.20 16.25 -6.88
C SER A 2 13.19 15.11 -7.13
N LYS A 3 13.62 14.03 -7.79
CA LYS A 3 12.78 12.84 -7.96
C LYS A 3 12.55 12.19 -6.58
N ARG A 4 11.36 11.62 -6.36
CA ARG A 4 11.03 10.87 -5.14
C ARG A 4 10.59 9.47 -5.52
N LEU A 5 10.92 8.50 -4.68
CA LEU A 5 10.45 7.13 -4.87
C LEU A 5 8.91 7.10 -4.67
N PRO A 6 8.13 6.58 -5.63
CA PRO A 6 6.69 6.47 -5.52
C PRO A 6 6.31 5.42 -4.47
N THR A 7 5.13 5.59 -3.86
CA THR A 7 4.52 4.57 -3.02
C THR A 7 3.89 3.49 -3.88
N GLY A 8 4.06 2.22 -3.51
CA GLY A 8 3.44 1.10 -4.20
C GLY A 8 4.43 -0.05 -4.39
N LEU A 9 4.26 -0.80 -5.46
CA LEU A 9 5.12 -1.93 -5.77
C LEU A 9 6.48 -1.45 -6.32
N TYR A 10 7.55 -1.85 -5.65
CA TYR A 10 8.94 -1.65 -6.06
C TYR A 10 9.58 -3.01 -6.38
N ALA A 11 9.79 -3.28 -7.67
CA ALA A 11 10.31 -4.55 -8.14
C ALA A 11 11.86 -4.59 -8.07
N LEU A 12 12.43 -5.76 -7.76
CA LEU A 12 13.87 -6.01 -7.75
C LEU A 12 14.16 -7.16 -8.71
N THR A 13 15.12 -6.98 -9.63
CA THR A 13 15.52 -8.08 -10.54
C THR A 13 16.30 -9.17 -9.80
N PRO A 14 16.16 -10.45 -10.20
CA PRO A 14 17.00 -11.51 -9.68
C PRO A 14 18.38 -11.51 -10.35
N ASP A 15 19.30 -12.27 -9.75
CA ASP A 15 20.59 -12.59 -10.36
C ASP A 15 20.36 -13.57 -11.53
N THR A 16 20.84 -13.25 -12.73
CA THR A 16 20.66 -14.10 -13.93
C THR A 16 21.72 -13.81 -15.00
N LEU A 17 22.08 -14.84 -15.78
CA LEU A 17 22.94 -14.70 -16.95
C LEU A 17 22.14 -14.54 -18.26
N ASP A 18 20.81 -14.56 -18.18
CA ASP A 18 19.91 -14.35 -19.32
C ASP A 18 19.74 -12.85 -19.60
N ASP A 19 20.00 -12.42 -20.84
CA ASP A 19 19.90 -11.03 -21.28
C ASP A 19 18.47 -10.62 -21.71
N ASP A 20 17.58 -11.59 -21.97
CA ASP A 20 16.22 -11.39 -22.47
C ASP A 20 15.16 -11.50 -21.39
N TRP A 21 15.25 -12.52 -20.53
CA TRP A 21 14.25 -12.78 -19.50
C TRP A 21 13.99 -11.57 -18.57
N PRO A 22 15.00 -10.81 -18.09
CA PRO A 22 14.77 -9.63 -17.25
C PRO A 22 13.87 -8.58 -17.91
N ALA A 23 14.02 -8.36 -19.22
CA ALA A 23 13.23 -7.38 -19.95
C ALA A 23 11.75 -7.78 -20.01
N MET A 24 11.47 -9.06 -20.25
CA MET A 24 10.13 -9.60 -20.23
C MET A 24 9.51 -9.50 -18.82
N ALA A 25 10.25 -9.93 -17.80
CA ALA A 25 9.79 -9.92 -16.41
C ALA A 25 9.51 -8.49 -15.89
N VAL A 26 10.41 -7.55 -16.17
CA VAL A 26 10.25 -6.13 -15.81
C VAL A 26 9.05 -5.52 -16.51
N SER A 27 8.87 -5.78 -17.82
CA SER A 27 7.69 -5.30 -18.55
C SER A 27 6.39 -5.84 -17.96
N ALA A 28 6.36 -7.12 -17.56
CA ALA A 28 5.20 -7.71 -16.90
C ALA A 28 4.95 -7.10 -15.52
N ALA A 29 5.99 -6.87 -14.71
CA ALA A 29 5.88 -6.23 -13.41
C ALA A 29 5.32 -4.80 -13.49
N ILE A 30 5.78 -4.01 -14.47
CA ILE A 30 5.29 -2.65 -14.68
C ILE A 30 3.81 -2.67 -15.10
N ARG A 31 3.41 -3.57 -16.02
CA ARG A 31 1.99 -3.77 -16.35
C ARG A 31 1.15 -4.19 -15.15
N GLY A 32 1.75 -4.94 -14.22
CA GLY A 32 1.14 -5.32 -12.94
C GLY A 32 1.10 -4.20 -11.89
N GLY A 33 1.60 -3.00 -12.20
CA GLY A 33 1.55 -1.84 -11.31
C GLY A 33 2.86 -1.51 -10.59
N ALA A 34 3.99 -2.14 -10.95
CA ALA A 34 5.29 -1.71 -10.43
C ALA A 34 5.61 -0.29 -10.92
N SER A 35 5.85 0.61 -9.97
CA SER A 35 6.13 2.03 -10.24
C SER A 35 7.63 2.36 -10.20
N ALA A 36 8.42 1.43 -9.65
CA ALA A 36 9.87 1.49 -9.65
C ALA A 36 10.45 0.08 -9.84
N VAL A 37 11.62 0.00 -10.46
CA VAL A 37 12.37 -1.22 -10.72
C VAL A 37 13.82 -1.00 -10.31
N GLN A 38 14.36 -1.91 -9.49
CA GLN A 38 15.75 -1.93 -9.12
C GLN A 38 16.47 -3.03 -9.90
N TYR A 39 17.48 -2.65 -10.68
CA TYR A 39 18.38 -3.58 -11.31
C TYR A 39 19.46 -4.04 -10.32
N ARG A 40 19.40 -5.32 -9.98
CA ARG A 40 20.40 -6.03 -9.19
C ARG A 40 20.76 -7.33 -9.90
N ASN A 41 22.04 -7.47 -10.21
CA ASN A 41 22.61 -8.69 -10.75
C ASN A 41 24.07 -8.84 -10.32
N LYS A 42 24.34 -9.79 -9.42
CA LYS A 42 25.67 -10.05 -8.85
C LYS A 42 26.43 -11.16 -9.59
N VAL A 43 25.80 -11.89 -10.50
CA VAL A 43 26.44 -12.99 -11.25
C VAL A 43 26.91 -12.57 -12.64
N ALA A 44 26.32 -11.51 -13.21
CA ALA A 44 26.73 -10.95 -14.49
C ALA A 44 28.02 -10.12 -14.41
N ASP A 45 28.83 -10.18 -15.47
CA ASP A 45 30.02 -9.34 -15.60
C ASP A 45 29.66 -7.86 -15.89
N ALA A 46 30.67 -6.98 -15.91
CA ALA A 46 30.45 -5.56 -16.11
C ALA A 46 29.81 -5.21 -17.47
N ALA A 47 30.19 -5.91 -18.54
CA ALA A 47 29.68 -5.65 -19.89
C ALA A 47 28.22 -6.11 -19.99
N GLN A 48 27.90 -7.26 -19.43
CA GLN A 48 26.54 -7.79 -19.36
C GLN A 48 25.65 -6.92 -18.48
N ARG A 49 26.15 -6.48 -17.30
CA ARG A 49 25.42 -5.56 -16.43
C ARG A 49 25.06 -4.26 -17.13
N LEU A 50 25.99 -3.70 -17.90
CA LEU A 50 25.73 -2.49 -18.70
C LEU A 50 24.64 -2.74 -19.73
N ARG A 51 24.76 -3.77 -20.59
CA ARG A 51 23.76 -4.09 -21.62
C ARG A 51 22.36 -4.31 -21.04
N GLN A 52 22.27 -5.09 -19.96
CA GLN A 52 20.99 -5.35 -19.29
C GLN A 52 20.40 -4.07 -18.70
N ALA A 53 21.21 -3.30 -17.96
CA ALA A 53 20.74 -2.06 -17.33
C ALA A 53 20.28 -1.01 -18.36
N GLU A 54 20.97 -0.85 -19.48
CA GLU A 54 20.56 0.05 -20.58
C GLU A 54 19.19 -0.35 -21.16
N ARG A 55 18.98 -1.65 -21.39
CA ARG A 55 17.71 -2.17 -21.91
C ARG A 55 16.57 -1.95 -20.91
N LEU A 56 16.78 -2.27 -19.64
CA LEU A 56 15.77 -2.11 -18.60
C LEU A 56 15.46 -0.64 -18.31
N ALA A 57 16.46 0.24 -18.31
CA ALA A 57 16.28 1.67 -18.17
C ALA A 57 15.38 2.24 -19.27
N ARG A 58 15.54 1.78 -20.52
CA ARG A 58 14.69 2.18 -21.64
C ARG A 58 13.23 1.75 -21.43
N ILE A 59 13.00 0.48 -21.07
CA ILE A 59 11.67 -0.07 -20.79
C ILE A 59 10.98 0.73 -19.68
N CYS A 60 11.68 1.00 -18.58
CA CYS A 60 11.13 1.75 -17.47
C CYS A 60 10.75 3.18 -17.89
N ARG A 61 11.64 3.86 -18.64
CA ARG A 61 11.41 5.22 -19.15
C ARG A 61 10.20 5.30 -20.07
N GLU A 62 10.07 4.37 -21.01
CA GLU A 62 8.93 4.29 -21.94
C GLU A 62 7.60 4.07 -21.20
N ALA A 63 7.63 3.32 -20.10
CA ALA A 63 6.45 3.04 -19.28
C ALA A 63 6.22 4.05 -18.14
N GLY A 64 7.09 5.06 -17.98
CA GLY A 64 7.02 6.03 -16.88
C GLY A 64 7.34 5.48 -15.49
N ALA A 65 7.96 4.30 -15.39
CA ALA A 65 8.45 3.72 -14.15
C ALA A 65 9.87 4.21 -13.83
N LEU A 66 10.21 4.33 -12.55
CA LEU A 66 11.57 4.70 -12.14
C LEU A 66 12.54 3.53 -12.24
N PHE A 67 13.74 3.77 -12.74
CA PHE A 67 14.82 2.79 -12.82
C PHE A 67 15.94 3.10 -11.83
N ILE A 68 16.20 2.19 -10.90
CA ILE A 68 17.22 2.31 -9.86
C ILE A 68 18.30 1.25 -10.09
N VAL A 69 19.57 1.64 -10.01
CA VAL A 69 20.69 0.69 -10.09
C VAL A 69 21.13 0.29 -8.69
N ASN A 70 21.55 -0.97 -8.50
CA ASN A 70 22.13 -1.45 -7.26
C ASN A 70 23.67 -1.33 -7.26
N ASP A 71 24.24 -1.02 -6.09
CA ASP A 71 25.66 -0.99 -5.72
C ASP A 71 26.51 0.15 -6.32
N THR A 72 26.62 0.31 -7.65
CA THR A 72 27.68 1.18 -8.25
C THR A 72 27.17 2.50 -8.87
N VAL A 73 27.80 3.62 -8.49
CA VAL A 73 27.52 4.98 -9.01
C VAL A 73 27.83 5.08 -10.50
N GLU A 74 28.90 4.42 -10.95
CA GLU A 74 29.38 4.46 -12.33
C GLU A 74 28.33 3.87 -13.29
N LEU A 75 27.75 2.72 -12.93
CA LEU A 75 26.71 2.09 -13.74
C LEU A 75 25.43 2.94 -13.73
N ALA A 76 25.04 3.49 -12.58
CA ALA A 76 23.88 4.37 -12.48
C ALA A 76 24.01 5.60 -13.40
N LYS A 77 25.20 6.22 -13.45
CA LYS A 77 25.49 7.33 -14.36
C LYS A 77 25.52 6.90 -15.82
N ALA A 78 26.19 5.79 -16.14
CA ALA A 78 26.34 5.31 -17.51
C ALA A 78 25.00 5.08 -18.21
N VAL A 79 24.00 4.54 -17.49
CA VAL A 79 22.67 4.24 -18.04
C VAL A 79 21.65 5.34 -17.85
N GLY A 80 22.04 6.45 -17.19
CA GLY A 80 21.13 7.54 -16.84
C GLY A 80 19.99 7.08 -15.93
N ALA A 81 20.31 6.28 -14.91
CA ALA A 81 19.33 5.78 -13.94
C ALA A 81 18.69 6.92 -13.15
N ASP A 82 17.44 6.70 -12.71
CA ASP A 82 16.71 7.65 -11.86
C ASP A 82 17.24 7.68 -10.42
N GLY A 83 18.01 6.65 -10.04
CA GLY A 83 18.65 6.57 -8.74
C GLY A 83 19.57 5.37 -8.56
N LEU A 84 20.09 5.28 -7.34
CA LEU A 84 21.01 4.26 -6.87
C LEU A 84 20.51 3.70 -5.53
N HIS A 85 20.70 2.41 -5.32
CA HIS A 85 20.56 1.77 -4.01
C HIS A 85 21.91 1.22 -3.54
N ILE A 86 22.28 1.51 -2.29
CA ILE A 86 23.53 1.03 -1.69
C ILE A 86 23.31 0.21 -0.42
N GLY A 87 24.14 -0.83 -0.28
CA GLY A 87 24.29 -1.69 0.88
C GLY A 87 25.29 -1.16 1.90
N ARG A 88 25.77 -2.06 2.77
CA ARG A 88 26.83 -1.78 3.76
C ARG A 88 28.20 -1.60 3.11
N ASP A 89 28.47 -2.35 2.05
CA ASP A 89 29.82 -2.52 1.49
C ASP A 89 30.05 -1.65 0.25
N ASP A 90 29.05 -0.87 -0.16
CA ASP A 90 29.05 -0.09 -1.41
C ASP A 90 29.48 1.38 -1.21
N GLY A 91 30.13 1.66 -0.07
CA GLY A 91 30.66 2.99 0.28
C GLY A 91 29.84 3.75 1.32
N ASP A 92 30.42 4.85 1.81
CA ASP A 92 29.77 5.75 2.77
C ASP A 92 28.62 6.54 2.09
N PRO A 93 27.40 6.58 2.67
CA PRO A 93 26.26 7.25 2.05
C PRO A 93 26.46 8.73 1.71
N ALA A 94 27.20 9.49 2.54
CA ALA A 94 27.43 10.91 2.26
C ALA A 94 28.37 11.08 1.06
N THR A 95 29.41 10.25 0.99
CA THR A 95 30.33 10.21 -0.15
C THR A 95 29.62 9.79 -1.43
N VAL A 96 28.80 8.75 -1.36
CA VAL A 96 27.99 8.27 -2.50
C VAL A 96 27.01 9.35 -2.96
N ARG A 97 26.33 10.05 -2.05
CA ARG A 97 25.45 11.18 -2.39
C ARG A 97 26.20 12.28 -3.14
N ALA A 98 27.39 12.66 -2.66
CA ALA A 98 28.20 13.68 -3.32
C ALA A 98 28.60 13.25 -4.74
N ALA A 99 28.97 11.98 -4.92
CA ALA A 99 29.33 11.43 -6.23
C ALA A 99 28.13 11.29 -7.18
N LEU A 100 26.97 10.84 -6.68
CA LEU A 100 25.74 10.64 -7.47
C LEU A 100 25.10 11.99 -7.89
N GLY A 101 25.24 13.00 -7.05
CA GLY A 101 24.60 14.30 -7.21
C GLY A 101 23.26 14.42 -6.48
N ALA A 102 22.70 15.62 -6.49
CA ALA A 102 21.52 15.96 -5.71
C ALA A 102 20.17 15.56 -6.35
N GLN A 103 20.15 15.25 -7.65
CA GLN A 103 18.90 14.97 -8.38
C GLN A 103 18.47 13.49 -8.38
N PRO A 104 19.38 12.51 -8.58
CA PRO A 104 18.98 11.10 -8.58
C PRO A 104 18.61 10.62 -7.16
N ILE A 105 17.69 9.67 -7.09
CA ILE A 105 17.24 9.06 -5.84
C ILE A 105 18.38 8.23 -5.23
N LEU A 106 18.61 8.34 -3.92
CA LEU A 106 19.52 7.46 -3.18
C LEU A 106 18.74 6.63 -2.15
N GLY A 107 18.78 5.32 -2.32
CA GLY A 107 18.30 4.34 -1.35
C GLY A 107 19.44 3.76 -0.52
N VAL A 108 19.21 3.56 0.78
CA VAL A 108 20.21 2.95 1.68
C VAL A 108 19.62 1.76 2.43
N SER A 109 20.30 0.62 2.37
CA SER A 109 20.01 -0.53 3.23
C SER A 109 20.39 -0.23 4.68
N CYS A 110 19.40 -0.31 5.58
CA CYS A 110 19.52 -0.13 7.02
C CYS A 110 19.38 -1.44 7.81
N TYR A 111 19.03 -2.54 7.15
CA TYR A 111 18.88 -3.87 7.78
C TYR A 111 17.86 -3.83 8.94
N ASP A 112 18.19 -4.27 10.14
CA ASP A 112 17.33 -4.15 11.32
C ASP A 112 17.65 -2.91 12.19
N SER A 113 18.55 -2.04 11.74
CA SER A 113 19.06 -0.91 12.53
C SER A 113 18.29 0.38 12.26
N PHE A 114 17.47 0.79 13.22
CA PHE A 114 16.85 2.13 13.20
C PHE A 114 17.87 3.26 13.38
N GLU A 115 18.95 3.01 14.13
CA GLU A 115 20.04 3.98 14.31
C GLU A 115 20.71 4.30 12.98
N ARG A 116 21.00 3.28 12.15
CA ARG A 116 21.53 3.48 10.80
C ARG A 116 20.57 4.28 9.93
N ALA A 117 19.26 4.04 10.04
CA ALA A 117 18.26 4.83 9.32
C ALA A 117 18.27 6.31 9.72
N LEU A 118 18.39 6.60 11.02
CA LEU A 118 18.52 7.98 11.51
C LEU A 118 19.83 8.64 11.05
N ALA A 119 20.94 7.90 11.01
CA ALA A 119 22.24 8.41 10.59
C ALA A 119 22.26 8.85 9.11
N VAL A 120 21.41 8.26 8.26
CA VAL A 120 21.30 8.62 6.84
C VAL A 120 20.11 9.55 6.54
N ARG A 121 19.40 10.01 7.57
CA ARG A 121 18.29 10.94 7.44
C ARG A 121 18.78 12.25 6.84
N GLY A 122 18.21 12.66 5.72
CA GLY A 122 18.63 13.85 4.97
C GLY A 122 19.73 13.59 3.93
N ILE A 123 20.30 12.38 3.90
CA ILE A 123 21.24 11.93 2.85
C ILE A 123 20.50 11.00 1.88
N ALA A 124 19.80 10.00 2.42
CA ALA A 124 19.00 9.04 1.68
C ALA A 124 17.58 9.57 1.43
N ASP A 125 17.07 9.33 0.23
CA ASP A 125 15.68 9.64 -0.13
C ASP A 125 14.71 8.56 0.37
N TYR A 126 15.20 7.33 0.52
CA TYR A 126 14.48 6.24 1.19
C TYR A 126 15.46 5.28 1.87
N VAL A 127 14.95 4.54 2.84
CA VAL A 127 15.68 3.48 3.53
C VAL A 127 15.02 2.13 3.28
N ALA A 128 15.81 1.06 3.16
CA ALA A 128 15.30 -0.30 3.14
C ALA A 128 15.72 -1.03 4.40
N PHE A 129 14.77 -1.59 5.14
CA PHE A 129 15.10 -2.50 6.24
C PHE A 129 15.33 -3.91 5.69
N GLY A 130 15.87 -4.81 6.53
CA GLY A 130 16.20 -6.18 6.19
C GLY A 130 14.98 -7.02 5.81
N SER A 131 15.18 -8.33 5.70
CA SER A 131 14.11 -9.25 5.30
C SER A 131 12.94 -9.17 6.28
N VAL A 132 11.72 -8.93 5.80
CA VAL A 132 10.51 -8.84 6.65
C VAL A 132 9.79 -10.18 6.79
N PHE A 133 9.96 -11.11 5.86
CA PHE A 133 9.60 -12.54 5.96
C PHE A 133 10.74 -13.47 5.54
N VAL A 134 10.67 -14.74 5.92
CA VAL A 134 11.66 -15.75 5.54
C VAL A 134 11.66 -15.86 4.02
N SER A 135 12.85 -15.97 3.42
CA SER A 135 13.00 -16.07 1.96
C SER A 135 13.99 -17.16 1.59
N ALA A 136 13.65 -17.94 0.57
CA ALA A 136 14.55 -18.91 -0.04
C ALA A 136 15.72 -18.23 -0.78
N VAL A 137 15.60 -16.95 -1.17
CA VAL A 137 16.63 -16.22 -1.93
C VAL A 137 17.84 -15.86 -1.06
N LYS A 138 17.62 -15.52 0.21
CA LYS A 138 18.67 -15.22 1.20
C LYS A 138 18.26 -15.71 2.59
N PRO A 139 18.46 -17.00 2.91
CA PRO A 139 18.04 -17.58 4.18
C PRO A 139 18.69 -16.91 5.41
N GLY A 140 19.94 -16.44 5.28
CA GLY A 140 20.68 -15.75 6.34
C GLY A 140 20.47 -14.23 6.40
N ALA A 141 19.47 -13.68 5.70
CA ALA A 141 19.22 -12.25 5.73
C ALA A 141 18.77 -11.78 7.12
N VAL A 142 19.32 -10.66 7.57
CA VAL A 142 18.92 -9.98 8.81
C VAL A 142 17.42 -9.70 8.78
N ARG A 143 16.73 -10.08 9.86
CA ARG A 143 15.28 -9.99 10.02
C ARG A 143 14.90 -8.61 10.55
N ALA A 144 14.08 -7.87 9.79
CA ALA A 144 13.56 -6.58 10.23
C ALA A 144 12.13 -6.71 10.77
N PRO A 145 11.87 -6.33 12.03
CA PRO A 145 10.51 -6.24 12.55
C PRO A 145 9.67 -5.20 11.82
N LEU A 146 8.38 -5.49 11.58
CA LEU A 146 7.46 -4.56 10.89
C LEU A 146 7.28 -3.23 11.64
N GLU A 147 7.53 -3.20 12.95
CA GLU A 147 7.48 -1.98 13.77
C GLU A 147 8.48 -0.90 13.32
N LEU A 148 9.61 -1.29 12.69
CA LEU A 148 10.60 -0.34 12.18
C LEU A 148 10.02 0.59 11.12
N PHE A 149 9.06 0.13 10.32
CA PHE A 149 8.42 0.94 9.28
C PHE A 149 7.51 2.02 9.89
N GLY A 150 6.82 1.71 10.99
CA GLY A 150 6.06 2.70 11.77
C GLY A 150 6.98 3.78 12.35
N ARG A 151 8.08 3.38 12.98
CA ARG A 151 9.09 4.31 13.52
C ARG A 151 9.72 5.18 12.43
N ALA A 152 10.03 4.60 11.27
CA ALA A 152 10.60 5.34 10.15
C ALA A 152 9.61 6.38 9.59
N HIS A 153 8.33 6.00 9.47
CA HIS A 153 7.27 6.92 9.09
C HIS A 153 7.12 8.07 10.08
N GLU A 154 7.15 7.81 11.40
CA GLU A 154 7.10 8.83 12.44
C GLU A 154 8.29 9.80 12.40
N ALA A 155 9.48 9.31 12.01
CA ALA A 155 10.66 10.13 11.78
C ALA A 155 10.63 10.89 10.43
N GLY A 156 9.55 10.78 9.65
CA GLY A 156 9.39 11.43 8.35
C GLY A 156 10.24 10.82 7.23
N MET A 157 10.67 9.57 7.38
CA MET A 157 11.45 8.84 6.38
C MET A 157 10.55 7.97 5.50
N HIS A 158 10.94 7.82 4.22
CA HIS A 158 10.33 6.83 3.34
C HIS A 158 11.03 5.49 3.53
N ALA A 159 10.30 4.46 3.94
CA ALA A 159 10.85 3.12 4.17
C ALA A 159 10.28 2.11 3.17
N VAL A 160 11.15 1.26 2.62
CA VAL A 160 10.81 0.17 1.68
C VAL A 160 11.01 -1.16 2.37
N ALA A 161 9.98 -2.01 2.34
CA ALA A 161 10.05 -3.37 2.85
C ALA A 161 10.54 -4.33 1.76
N ILE A 162 11.33 -5.31 2.16
CA ILE A 162 11.88 -6.33 1.25
C ILE A 162 12.02 -7.67 1.98
N GLY A 163 12.03 -8.76 1.22
CA GLY A 163 12.41 -10.09 1.69
C GLY A 163 11.22 -10.93 2.12
N GLY A 164 10.97 -12.00 1.35
CA GLY A 164 9.91 -12.99 1.61
C GLY A 164 8.48 -12.46 1.40
N ILE A 165 8.31 -11.32 0.72
CA ILE A 165 6.99 -10.74 0.45
C ILE A 165 6.37 -11.42 -0.77
N ASP A 166 5.12 -11.87 -0.62
CA ASP A 166 4.30 -12.44 -1.69
C ASP A 166 2.84 -11.95 -1.59
N ALA A 167 1.98 -12.42 -2.50
CA ALA A 167 0.58 -12.03 -2.54
C ALA A 167 -0.22 -12.41 -1.26
N GLY A 168 0.21 -13.45 -0.54
CA GLY A 168 -0.43 -13.91 0.69
C GLY A 168 -0.13 -13.02 1.90
N ASN A 169 1.08 -12.44 1.97
CA ASN A 169 1.53 -11.68 3.15
C ASN A 169 1.77 -10.18 2.91
N ALA A 170 1.74 -9.68 1.67
CA ALA A 170 1.97 -8.25 1.35
C ALA A 170 1.04 -7.30 2.11
N HIS A 171 -0.16 -7.74 2.46
CA HIS A 171 -1.13 -6.95 3.22
C HIS A 171 -0.66 -6.64 4.65
N GLU A 172 0.17 -7.49 5.26
CA GLU A 172 0.74 -7.25 6.60
C GLU A 172 1.76 -6.11 6.55
N VAL A 173 2.60 -6.11 5.52
CA VAL A 173 3.58 -5.04 5.25
C VAL A 173 2.88 -3.73 4.95
N ALA A 174 1.82 -3.75 4.12
CA ALA A 174 1.04 -2.55 3.78
C ALA A 174 0.34 -1.93 5.01
N ARG A 175 0.06 -2.74 6.05
CA ARG A 175 -0.52 -2.27 7.32
C ARG A 175 0.53 -1.76 8.30
N ALA A 176 1.81 -2.04 8.09
CA ALA A 176 2.88 -1.62 8.99
C ALA A 176 2.93 -0.09 9.08
N GLY A 177 2.80 0.44 10.31
CA GLY A 177 2.72 1.88 10.56
C GLY A 177 1.31 2.49 10.54
N ALA A 178 0.26 1.71 10.22
CA ALA A 178 -1.12 2.15 10.45
C ALA A 178 -1.41 2.21 11.95
N ARG A 179 -2.00 3.32 12.42
CA ARG A 179 -2.38 3.51 13.82
C ARG A 179 -3.89 3.68 13.95
N VAL A 180 -4.52 2.87 14.79
CA VAL A 180 -5.92 3.04 15.17
C VAL A 180 -6.00 4.08 16.28
N VAL A 181 -6.84 5.09 16.08
CA VAL A 181 -7.14 6.11 17.10
C VAL A 181 -8.62 6.00 17.44
N THR A 182 -8.92 5.71 18.69
CA THR A 182 -10.30 5.62 19.18
C THR A 182 -10.79 7.01 19.59
N ALA A 183 -11.94 7.42 19.04
CA ALA A 183 -12.65 8.59 19.51
C ALA A 183 -13.61 8.16 20.64
N ALA A 184 -13.34 8.59 21.87
CA ALA A 184 -14.21 8.30 23.00
C ALA A 184 -15.53 9.08 22.85
N MET A 185 -16.65 8.36 22.83
CA MET A 185 -17.97 8.98 22.79
C MET A 185 -18.39 9.41 24.19
N PRO A 186 -18.80 10.68 24.37
CA PRO A 186 -19.35 11.12 25.63
C PRO A 186 -20.65 10.35 25.90
N PHE A 187 -20.87 9.99 27.16
CA PHE A 187 -22.11 9.38 27.59
C PHE A 187 -22.54 9.98 28.95
N PRO A 188 -23.77 10.49 29.07
CA PRO A 188 -24.82 10.56 28.03
C PRO A 188 -24.45 11.53 26.89
N VAL A 189 -24.95 11.25 25.68
CA VAL A 189 -24.80 12.14 24.53
C VAL A 189 -25.87 13.22 24.60
N ALA A 190 -25.46 14.49 24.62
CA ALA A 190 -26.39 15.63 24.65
C ALA A 190 -26.99 15.96 23.26
N GLY A 191 -26.32 15.56 22.17
CA GLY A 191 -26.83 15.71 20.82
C GLY A 191 -25.84 15.26 19.74
N ALA A 192 -26.32 15.24 18.50
CA ALA A 192 -25.55 14.79 17.33
C ALA A 192 -24.22 15.55 17.15
N GLN A 193 -24.20 16.86 17.43
CA GLN A 193 -22.98 17.66 17.26
C GLN A 193 -21.86 17.19 18.18
N GLN A 194 -22.18 16.76 19.41
CA GLN A 194 -21.20 16.27 20.37
C GLN A 194 -20.47 15.01 19.87
N ILE A 195 -21.19 14.12 19.17
CA ILE A 195 -20.61 12.94 18.51
C ILE A 195 -19.69 13.36 17.36
N VAL A 196 -20.15 14.28 16.53
CA VAL A 196 -19.37 14.80 15.39
C VAL A 196 -18.07 15.43 15.89
N ASP A 197 -18.15 16.31 16.89
CA ASP A 197 -16.98 17.00 17.45
C ASP A 197 -15.99 16.01 18.09
N ALA A 198 -16.49 15.00 18.80
CA ALA A 198 -15.63 13.99 19.42
C ALA A 198 -14.87 13.14 18.39
N ILE A 199 -15.50 12.79 17.26
CA ILE A 199 -14.83 12.09 16.15
C ILE A 199 -13.86 13.04 15.42
N LEU A 200 -14.34 14.22 15.00
CA LEU A 200 -13.52 15.18 14.25
C LEU A 200 -12.32 15.69 15.05
N GLY A 201 -12.44 15.81 16.37
CA GLY A 201 -11.34 16.19 17.27
C GLY A 201 -10.18 15.17 17.33
N ARG A 202 -10.37 13.96 16.78
CA ARG A 202 -9.31 12.94 16.63
C ARG A 202 -8.79 12.82 15.21
N VAL A 203 -9.40 13.52 14.25
CA VAL A 203 -9.00 13.50 12.84
C VAL A 203 -7.83 14.45 12.64
N THR A 204 -6.80 13.98 11.95
CA THR A 204 -5.60 14.74 11.60
C THR A 204 -5.36 14.65 10.09
N GLU A 205 -4.40 15.40 9.57
CA GLU A 205 -3.97 15.28 8.16
C GLU A 205 -3.47 13.87 7.79
N ARG A 206 -3.09 13.06 8.79
CA ARG A 206 -2.68 11.66 8.60
C ARG A 206 -3.85 10.68 8.58
N THR A 207 -5.05 11.09 8.97
CA THR A 207 -6.21 10.20 9.03
C THR A 207 -6.68 9.87 7.62
N ARG A 208 -6.65 8.58 7.26
CA ARG A 208 -7.08 8.10 5.93
C ARG A 208 -8.46 7.45 5.90
N LEU A 209 -8.91 6.97 7.06
CA LEU A 209 -10.16 6.24 7.23
C LEU A 209 -10.75 6.55 8.61
N VAL A 210 -12.06 6.80 8.66
CA VAL A 210 -12.86 6.81 9.88
C VAL A 210 -13.85 5.67 9.78
N MET A 211 -13.83 4.77 10.76
CA MET A 211 -14.81 3.70 10.91
C MET A 211 -15.82 4.07 12.01
N VAL A 212 -17.11 4.00 11.72
CA VAL A 212 -18.17 4.39 12.65
C VAL A 212 -19.38 3.49 12.51
N SER A 213 -20.00 3.11 13.64
CA SER A 213 -21.27 2.38 13.60
C SER A 213 -22.41 3.33 13.26
N HIS A 214 -23.35 2.92 12.42
CA HIS A 214 -24.56 3.72 12.13
C HIS A 214 -25.52 3.71 13.33
N VAL A 215 -25.64 2.55 13.98
CA VAL A 215 -26.41 2.40 15.22
C VAL A 215 -25.56 1.64 16.23
N THR A 216 -25.40 2.19 17.43
CA THR A 216 -24.60 1.55 18.49
C THR A 216 -25.32 0.34 19.08
N SER A 217 -24.58 -0.74 19.30
CA SER A 217 -25.14 -1.95 19.92
C SER A 217 -25.60 -1.74 21.37
N PRO A 218 -24.81 -1.11 22.28
CA PRO A 218 -25.18 -1.05 23.69
C PRO A 218 -26.35 -0.11 24.02
N THR A 219 -26.55 0.93 23.21
CA THR A 219 -27.52 2.01 23.51
C THR A 219 -28.59 2.19 22.44
N GLY A 220 -28.46 1.56 21.27
CA GLY A 220 -29.38 1.75 20.14
C GLY A 220 -29.34 3.17 19.56
N LEU A 221 -28.33 3.98 19.89
CA LEU A 221 -28.22 5.35 19.40
C LEU A 221 -27.89 5.33 17.92
N VAL A 222 -28.71 6.03 17.13
CA VAL A 222 -28.43 6.31 15.72
C VAL A 222 -27.40 7.45 15.66
N LEU A 223 -26.20 7.15 15.16
CA LEU A 223 -25.14 8.14 15.02
C LEU A 223 -25.37 9.00 13.77
N PRO A 224 -24.96 10.29 13.77
CA PRO A 224 -25.19 11.22 12.66
C PRO A 224 -24.20 10.98 11.51
N VAL A 225 -24.29 9.81 10.87
CA VAL A 225 -23.35 9.36 9.83
C VAL A 225 -23.34 10.31 8.64
N GLU A 226 -24.49 10.85 8.22
CA GLU A 226 -24.59 11.81 7.11
C GLU A 226 -23.73 13.05 7.37
N ARG A 227 -23.72 13.55 8.62
CA ARG A 227 -22.90 14.71 9.00
C ARG A 227 -21.41 14.38 8.98
N LEU A 228 -21.05 13.18 9.44
CA LEU A 228 -19.66 12.70 9.42
C LEU A 228 -19.15 12.54 7.98
N VAL A 229 -19.95 11.92 7.11
CA VAL A 229 -19.64 11.76 5.69
C VAL A 229 -19.43 13.11 5.02
N ALA A 230 -20.37 14.05 5.20
CA ALA A 230 -20.28 15.40 4.64
C ALA A 230 -19.04 16.17 5.14
N ALA A 231 -18.61 15.93 6.38
CA ALA A 231 -17.44 16.58 6.94
C ALA A 231 -16.10 15.96 6.50
N LEU A 232 -16.05 14.64 6.26
CA LEU A 232 -14.81 13.87 6.12
C LEU A 232 -14.45 13.54 4.66
N GLU A 233 -15.42 13.11 3.85
CA GLU A 233 -15.15 12.70 2.46
C GLU A 233 -14.55 13.83 1.60
N PRO A 234 -15.02 15.10 1.69
CA PRO A 234 -14.41 16.21 0.96
C PRO A 234 -12.96 16.51 1.38
N ARG A 235 -12.55 16.09 2.58
CA ARG A 235 -11.17 16.22 3.10
C ARG A 235 -10.27 15.05 2.66
N GLY A 236 -10.78 14.15 1.83
CA GLY A 236 -10.09 12.92 1.43
C GLY A 236 -9.99 11.86 2.54
N VAL A 237 -10.75 12.02 3.64
CA VAL A 237 -10.84 11.03 4.71
C VAL A 237 -12.01 10.10 4.40
N ARG A 238 -11.72 8.84 4.09
CA ARG A 238 -12.74 7.86 3.74
C ARG A 238 -13.59 7.53 4.96
N VAL A 239 -14.90 7.37 4.78
CA VAL A 239 -15.80 6.92 5.84
C VAL A 239 -16.23 5.49 5.56
N PHE A 240 -15.98 4.60 6.53
CA PHE A 240 -16.48 3.23 6.55
C PHE A 240 -17.55 3.10 7.64
N VAL A 241 -18.78 2.85 7.21
CA VAL A 241 -19.91 2.71 8.12
C VAL A 241 -20.18 1.24 8.43
N ASP A 242 -20.16 0.90 9.71
CA ASP A 242 -20.71 -0.36 10.23
C ASP A 242 -22.21 -0.18 10.47
N GLY A 243 -23.01 -0.68 9.54
CA GLY A 243 -24.45 -0.65 9.57
C GLY A 243 -25.10 -1.87 10.19
N ALA A 244 -24.42 -2.70 11.00
CA ALA A 244 -24.95 -4.00 11.45
C ALA A 244 -26.35 -3.98 12.11
N HIS A 245 -26.83 -2.83 12.59
CA HIS A 245 -28.16 -2.65 13.19
C HIS A 245 -29.10 -1.74 12.38
N ALA A 246 -28.63 -1.16 11.28
CA ALA A 246 -29.31 -0.07 10.59
C ALA A 246 -30.30 -0.49 9.48
N PRO A 247 -30.02 -1.47 8.60
CA PRO A 247 -31.00 -1.86 7.58
C PRO A 247 -32.30 -2.31 8.21
N GLY A 248 -33.42 -1.73 7.77
CA GLY A 248 -34.76 -1.93 8.34
C GLY A 248 -35.07 -1.12 9.61
N MET A 249 -34.05 -0.68 10.38
CA MET A 249 -34.23 0.18 11.55
C MET A 249 -34.23 1.67 11.18
N VAL A 250 -33.25 2.08 10.36
CA VAL A 250 -33.09 3.46 9.92
C VAL A 250 -33.89 3.64 8.63
N ALA A 251 -35.10 4.18 8.75
CA ALA A 251 -36.04 4.32 7.64
C ALA A 251 -35.50 5.19 6.48
N THR A 252 -34.57 6.09 6.77
CA THR A 252 -33.96 7.01 5.80
C THR A 252 -32.69 6.47 5.14
N LEU A 253 -32.27 5.23 5.45
CA LEU A 253 -31.03 4.67 4.92
C LEU A 253 -31.08 4.56 3.39
N ASN A 254 -30.26 5.36 2.72
CA ASN A 254 -30.06 5.29 1.28
C ASN A 254 -28.57 5.33 0.93
N LEU A 255 -28.03 4.19 0.50
CA LEU A 255 -26.60 4.04 0.21
C LEU A 255 -26.14 4.84 -1.01
N SER A 256 -27.04 5.14 -1.97
CA SER A 256 -26.66 5.91 -3.16
C SER A 256 -26.48 7.39 -2.88
N THR A 257 -27.15 7.92 -1.84
CA THR A 257 -27.09 9.33 -1.45
C THR A 257 -26.29 9.58 -0.17
N LEU A 258 -26.05 8.55 0.66
CA LEU A 258 -25.30 8.67 1.91
C LEU A 258 -23.88 9.21 1.68
N GLY A 259 -23.25 8.84 0.56
CA GLY A 259 -21.94 9.33 0.16
C GLY A 259 -20.75 8.70 0.88
N ALA A 260 -20.94 7.75 1.80
CA ALA A 260 -19.85 7.04 2.46
C ALA A 260 -19.01 6.24 1.44
N SER A 261 -17.68 6.20 1.61
CA SER A 261 -16.80 5.37 0.77
C SER A 261 -17.18 3.89 0.87
N TYR A 262 -17.47 3.41 2.08
CA TYR A 262 -17.79 2.01 2.35
C TYR A 262 -18.94 1.90 3.35
N TYR A 263 -19.81 0.91 3.16
CA TYR A 263 -20.86 0.57 4.11
C TYR A 263 -21.01 -0.94 4.16
N THR A 264 -21.02 -1.53 5.35
CA THR A 264 -21.33 -2.96 5.50
C THR A 264 -22.46 -3.14 6.50
N ALA A 265 -23.31 -4.13 6.29
CA ALA A 265 -24.32 -4.47 7.27
C ALA A 265 -24.77 -5.92 7.18
N ASN A 266 -25.32 -6.36 8.30
CA ASN A 266 -25.93 -7.66 8.48
C ASN A 266 -27.43 -7.56 8.18
N CYS A 267 -27.99 -8.60 7.57
CA CYS A 267 -29.41 -8.65 7.21
C CYS A 267 -30.25 -9.53 8.17
N HIS A 268 -29.64 -10.20 9.14
CA HIS A 268 -30.32 -11.17 10.00
C HIS A 268 -31.11 -10.58 11.19
N LYS A 269 -31.33 -9.27 11.18
CA LYS A 269 -32.12 -8.55 12.21
C LYS A 269 -33.44 -8.10 11.57
N TRP A 270 -33.60 -6.80 11.33
CA TRP A 270 -34.84 -6.22 10.81
C TRP A 270 -35.20 -6.67 9.38
N ILE A 271 -34.23 -7.08 8.57
CA ILE A 271 -34.47 -7.68 7.24
C ILE A 271 -34.86 -9.17 7.35
N CYS A 272 -34.71 -9.78 8.53
CA CYS A 272 -35.07 -11.17 8.80
C CYS A 272 -34.39 -12.20 7.87
N SER A 273 -33.20 -11.91 7.35
CA SER A 273 -32.40 -12.91 6.61
C SER A 273 -31.80 -13.97 7.56
N PRO A 274 -31.41 -15.15 7.07
CA PRO A 274 -30.61 -16.09 7.86
C PRO A 274 -29.29 -15.46 8.35
N LYS A 275 -28.77 -15.96 9.48
CA LYS A 275 -27.41 -15.60 9.94
C LYS A 275 -26.40 -15.93 8.83
N GLY A 276 -25.44 -15.03 8.62
CA GLY A 276 -24.52 -15.08 7.47
C GLY A 276 -24.95 -14.19 6.29
N GLY A 277 -26.22 -13.77 6.23
CA GLY A 277 -26.68 -12.76 5.27
C GLY A 277 -26.14 -11.37 5.63
N ALA A 278 -25.32 -10.81 4.74
CA ALA A 278 -24.75 -9.47 4.86
C ALA A 278 -24.49 -8.88 3.47
N PHE A 279 -24.18 -7.58 3.43
CA PHE A 279 -23.68 -6.94 2.21
C PHE A 279 -22.53 -5.99 2.51
N LEU A 280 -21.71 -5.76 1.47
CA LEU A 280 -20.72 -4.70 1.40
C LEU A 280 -21.12 -3.78 0.23
N TYR A 281 -21.26 -2.49 0.52
CA TYR A 281 -21.39 -1.44 -0.46
C TYR A 281 -20.07 -0.68 -0.55
N VAL A 282 -19.59 -0.51 -1.79
CA VAL A 282 -18.41 0.30 -2.12
C VAL A 282 -18.85 1.37 -3.11
N ARG A 283 -18.62 2.64 -2.76
CA ARG A 283 -18.97 3.78 -3.62
C ARG A 283 -18.26 3.64 -4.98
N ARG A 284 -18.92 4.05 -6.07
CA ARG A 284 -18.48 3.73 -7.43
C ARG A 284 -17.05 4.17 -7.76
N ASP A 285 -16.65 5.36 -7.31
CA ASP A 285 -15.30 5.92 -7.45
C ASP A 285 -14.24 5.25 -6.53
N ARG A 286 -14.66 4.31 -5.67
CA ARG A 286 -13.82 3.55 -4.74
C ARG A 286 -13.70 2.08 -5.11
N GLN A 287 -14.35 1.64 -6.18
CA GLN A 287 -14.34 0.24 -6.61
C GLN A 287 -13.04 -0.13 -7.32
N GLU A 288 -12.40 0.81 -8.00
CA GLU A 288 -11.11 0.58 -8.66
C GLU A 288 -10.02 0.28 -7.62
N GLY A 289 -9.31 -0.83 -7.81
CA GLY A 289 -8.28 -1.30 -6.88
C GLY A 289 -8.81 -1.91 -5.57
N PHE A 290 -10.13 -1.96 -5.36
CA PHE A 290 -10.72 -2.67 -4.21
C PHE A 290 -10.90 -4.15 -4.54
N ARG A 291 -10.04 -4.99 -3.97
CA ARG A 291 -9.99 -6.43 -4.25
C ARG A 291 -10.51 -7.23 -3.05
N PRO A 292 -11.27 -8.32 -3.26
CA PRO A 292 -11.55 -9.27 -2.19
C PRO A 292 -10.27 -10.02 -1.79
N LEU A 293 -10.25 -10.53 -0.56
CA LEU A 293 -9.16 -11.40 -0.09
C LEU A 293 -9.08 -12.71 -0.87
N VAL A 294 -10.22 -13.20 -1.35
CA VAL A 294 -10.32 -14.37 -2.23
C VAL A 294 -10.93 -13.89 -3.54
N LEU A 295 -10.12 -13.89 -4.60
CA LEU A 295 -10.58 -13.50 -5.93
C LEU A 295 -11.56 -14.53 -6.48
N SER A 296 -12.57 -14.04 -7.19
CA SER A 296 -13.45 -14.92 -7.93
C SER A 296 -12.70 -15.66 -9.04
N ASN A 297 -13.12 -16.89 -9.34
CA ASN A 297 -12.69 -17.64 -10.53
C ASN A 297 -12.90 -16.87 -11.85
N HIS A 298 -13.78 -15.89 -11.87
CA HIS A 298 -14.06 -15.07 -13.06
C HIS A 298 -13.37 -13.72 -13.05
N ALA A 299 -12.49 -13.43 -12.08
CA ALA A 299 -11.87 -12.11 -11.93
C ALA A 299 -11.15 -11.60 -13.19
N GLU A 300 -10.59 -12.50 -14.01
CA GLU A 300 -9.90 -12.15 -15.27
C GLU A 300 -10.80 -12.18 -16.51
N LYS A 301 -12.08 -12.54 -16.35
CA LYS A 301 -13.05 -12.68 -17.44
C LYS A 301 -14.26 -11.78 -17.21
N PRO A 302 -14.11 -10.45 -17.33
CA PRO A 302 -15.22 -9.52 -17.13
C PRO A 302 -16.36 -9.84 -18.10
N LYS A 303 -17.59 -9.93 -17.58
CA LYS A 303 -18.78 -10.17 -18.38
C LYS A 303 -19.33 -8.85 -18.93
N ALA A 304 -19.69 -8.83 -20.20
CA ALA A 304 -20.32 -7.66 -20.83
C ALA A 304 -21.58 -7.22 -20.04
N GLY A 305 -21.70 -5.92 -19.77
CA GLY A 305 -22.81 -5.36 -18.99
C GLY A 305 -22.71 -5.52 -17.47
N ARG A 306 -21.64 -6.14 -16.95
CA ARG A 306 -21.41 -6.30 -15.51
C ARG A 306 -20.26 -5.39 -15.04
N SER A 307 -20.36 -4.86 -13.82
CA SER A 307 -19.25 -4.12 -13.21
C SER A 307 -18.07 -5.08 -12.97
N PRO A 308 -16.84 -4.75 -13.43
CA PRO A 308 -15.65 -5.55 -13.15
C PRO A 308 -15.46 -5.81 -11.65
N PHE A 309 -15.76 -4.81 -10.81
CA PHE A 309 -15.75 -4.94 -9.36
C PHE A 309 -16.64 -6.10 -8.88
N LEU A 310 -17.87 -6.21 -9.38
CA LEU A 310 -18.76 -7.29 -8.93
C LEU A 310 -18.25 -8.67 -9.39
N THR A 311 -17.68 -8.76 -10.58
CA THR A 311 -17.12 -10.00 -11.11
C THR A 311 -16.01 -10.55 -10.23
N GLU A 312 -15.24 -9.71 -9.54
CA GLU A 312 -14.21 -10.16 -8.60
C GLU A 312 -14.76 -10.83 -7.34
N PHE A 313 -16.01 -10.57 -6.95
CA PHE A 313 -16.66 -11.10 -5.73
C PHE A 313 -17.67 -12.23 -5.98
N GLU A 314 -18.01 -12.50 -7.25
CA GLU A 314 -19.19 -13.30 -7.61
C GLU A 314 -19.06 -14.80 -7.31
N PHE A 315 -17.90 -15.39 -7.58
CA PHE A 315 -17.72 -16.84 -7.48
C PHE A 315 -16.46 -17.16 -6.68
N VAL A 316 -16.61 -17.18 -5.36
CA VAL A 316 -15.55 -17.41 -4.37
C VAL A 316 -15.53 -18.90 -3.99
N GLY A 317 -14.39 -19.56 -4.15
CA GLY A 317 -14.19 -20.99 -3.85
C GLY A 317 -13.27 -21.69 -4.85
N THR A 318 -12.89 -22.94 -4.57
CA THR A 318 -12.26 -23.84 -5.55
C THR A 318 -13.35 -24.45 -6.43
N ALA A 319 -13.12 -24.49 -7.75
CA ALA A 319 -13.97 -25.28 -8.62
C ALA A 319 -13.63 -26.76 -8.39
N ASP A 320 -14.37 -27.42 -7.50
CA ASP A 320 -14.41 -28.86 -7.47
C ASP A 320 -15.45 -29.27 -8.53
N TYR A 321 -14.96 -29.71 -9.69
CA TYR A 321 -15.78 -30.38 -10.72
C TYR A 321 -15.86 -31.88 -10.41
#